data_AF-A0A537YB50-F1
#
_entry.id   AF-A0A537YB50-F1
#
_cell.length_a   1.000
_cell.length_b   1.000
_cell.length_c   1.000
_cell.angle_alpha   90.00
_cell.angle_beta   90.00
_cell.angle_gamma   90.00
#
_symmetry.space_group_name_H-M   'P 1'
#
loop_
_entity.id
_entity.type
_entity.pdbx_description
1 polymer ?
#
loop_
_entity_poly.entity_id
_entity_poly.type
_entity_poly.pdbx_seq_one_letter_code
_entity_poly.pdbx_strand_id
1 'polypeptide(L)'
;MSTSALSTPGHVSALIRHFSDLRDRTHGGSVSRDDKEAHFAHAVELLEPIARQALEEINTHLLLGTGRVVATGLQRDADGSLSASWDLEWPEQLAAGVAPVTLFAYYGIGFHHPHLRGATVSDWPLNVFTIQDATDQLPIMRAIATGDLHNLVFQADYRIIPAVTRRSTELLPRQTP
;
A
#
# COMPACT_ATOMS: atom_id res chain seq x y z
N MET A 1 32.00 -20.11 -17.02
CA MET A 1 31.24 -19.56 -15.89
C MET A 1 30.86 -18.13 -16.25
N SER A 2 29.63 -17.91 -16.72
CA SER A 2 29.14 -16.56 -17.00
C SER A 2 28.79 -15.88 -15.69
N THR A 3 29.53 -14.84 -15.35
CA THR A 3 29.13 -13.86 -14.33
C THR A 3 27.85 -13.18 -14.80
N SER A 4 26.72 -13.62 -14.25
CA SER A 4 25.48 -12.87 -14.32
C SER A 4 25.75 -11.51 -13.66
N ALA A 5 25.68 -10.43 -14.44
CA ALA A 5 25.70 -9.09 -13.87
C ALA A 5 24.50 -9.01 -12.91
N LEU A 6 24.76 -8.78 -11.63
CA LEU A 6 23.70 -8.57 -10.65
C LEU A 6 22.88 -7.36 -11.11
N SER A 7 21.64 -7.59 -11.54
CA SER A 7 20.72 -6.50 -11.81
C SER A 7 20.45 -5.74 -10.52
N THR A 8 20.37 -4.41 -10.62
CA THR A 8 20.03 -3.59 -9.45
C THR A 8 18.61 -3.95 -8.99
N PRO A 9 18.38 -4.21 -7.68
CA PRO A 9 17.03 -4.52 -7.19
C PRO A 9 16.02 -3.43 -7.56
N GLY A 10 14.79 -3.82 -7.89
CA GLY A 10 13.74 -2.90 -8.37
C GLY A 10 13.54 -1.68 -7.48
N HIS A 11 13.44 -1.87 -6.16
CA HIS A 11 13.30 -0.76 -5.20
C HIS A 11 14.48 0.22 -5.20
N VAL A 12 15.71 -0.26 -5.43
CA VAL A 12 16.91 0.59 -5.53
C VAL A 12 16.88 1.36 -6.86
N SER A 13 16.52 0.70 -7.96
CA SER A 13 16.34 1.35 -9.26
C SER A 13 15.29 2.45 -9.21
N ALA A 14 14.18 2.23 -8.52
CA ALA A 14 13.14 3.23 -8.29
C ALA A 14 13.65 4.44 -7.49
N LEU A 15 14.45 4.22 -6.44
CA LEU A 15 15.07 5.31 -5.66
C LEU A 15 16.09 6.10 -6.47
N ILE A 16 16.93 5.44 -7.27
CA ILE A 16 17.89 6.13 -8.16
C ILE A 16 17.13 7.03 -9.14
N ARG A 17 16.04 6.53 -9.72
CA ARG A 17 15.17 7.30 -10.61
C ARG A 17 14.52 8.47 -9.88
N HIS A 18 13.99 8.26 -8.68
CA HIS A 18 13.42 9.31 -7.84
C HIS A 18 14.42 10.45 -7.60
N PHE A 19 15.64 10.14 -7.16
CA PHE A 19 16.66 11.16 -6.89
C PHE A 19 17.16 11.85 -8.18
N SER A 20 17.20 11.13 -9.30
CA SER A 20 17.52 11.72 -10.60
C SER A 20 16.44 12.72 -11.03
N ASP A 21 15.17 12.34 -10.88
CA ASP A 21 14.04 13.23 -11.14
C ASP A 21 14.06 14.47 -10.23
N LEU A 22 14.46 14.34 -8.95
CA LEU A 22 14.63 15.49 -8.06
C LEU A 22 15.75 16.43 -8.53
N ARG A 23 16.90 15.88 -8.92
CA ARG A 23 18.03 16.63 -9.46
C ARG A 23 17.61 17.44 -10.69
N ASP A 24 16.85 16.81 -11.58
CA ASP A 24 16.48 17.37 -12.89
C ASP A 24 15.14 18.12 -12.87
N ARG A 25 14.47 18.17 -11.70
CA ARG A 25 13.12 18.74 -11.48
C ARG A 25 12.04 18.12 -12.37
N THR A 26 12.22 16.86 -12.76
CA THR A 26 11.29 16.08 -13.58
C THR A 26 10.49 15.08 -12.75
N HIS A 27 9.52 14.42 -13.37
CA HIS A 27 8.95 13.17 -12.89
C HIS A 27 8.60 12.32 -14.10
N GLY A 28 9.27 11.18 -14.27
CA GLY A 28 9.11 10.38 -15.49
C GLY A 28 9.56 11.14 -16.74
N GLY A 29 10.55 12.04 -16.61
CA GLY A 29 11.01 12.91 -17.69
C GLY A 29 10.15 14.16 -17.94
N SER A 30 8.96 14.26 -17.34
CA SER A 30 8.07 15.41 -17.50
C SER A 30 8.43 16.57 -16.57
N VAL A 31 8.32 17.80 -17.06
CA VAL A 31 8.57 19.03 -16.28
C VAL A 31 7.26 19.70 -15.84
N SER A 32 6.27 19.77 -16.75
CA SER A 32 4.98 20.43 -16.52
C SER A 32 4.19 19.73 -15.41
N ARG A 33 3.35 20.45 -14.66
CA ARG A 33 2.54 19.84 -13.60
C ARG A 33 1.54 18.84 -14.19
N ASP A 34 0.86 19.21 -15.27
CA ASP A 34 -0.18 18.40 -15.91
C ASP A 34 0.35 17.04 -16.38
N ASP A 35 1.53 17.01 -17.01
CA ASP A 35 2.13 15.75 -17.46
C ASP A 35 2.56 14.87 -16.28
N LYS A 36 3.02 15.47 -15.17
CA LYS A 36 3.36 14.74 -13.95
C LYS A 36 2.12 14.16 -13.27
N GLU A 37 1.01 14.89 -13.30
CA GLU A 37 -0.27 14.40 -12.80
C GLU A 37 -0.82 13.26 -13.67
N ALA A 38 -0.62 13.32 -14.99
CA ALA A 38 -0.95 12.22 -15.89
C ALA A 38 -0.13 10.95 -15.57
N HIS A 39 1.17 11.09 -15.27
CA HIS A 39 1.99 9.97 -14.79
C HIS A 39 1.46 9.39 -13.48
N PHE A 40 1.04 10.24 -12.54
CA PHE A 40 0.45 9.77 -11.29
C PHE A 40 -0.87 9.03 -11.50
N ALA A 41 -1.75 9.54 -12.36
CA ALA A 41 -2.99 8.87 -12.72
C ALA A 41 -2.73 7.47 -13.31
N HIS A 42 -1.76 7.37 -14.22
CA HIS A 42 -1.35 6.09 -14.79
C HIS A 42 -0.73 5.15 -13.74
N ALA A 43 0.08 5.69 -12.81
CA ALA A 43 0.64 4.91 -11.72
C ALA A 43 -0.46 4.30 -10.85
N VAL A 44 -1.53 5.04 -10.54
CA VAL A 44 -2.68 4.51 -9.77
C VAL A 44 -3.31 3.30 -10.48
N GLU A 45 -3.50 3.35 -11.80
CA GLU A 45 -4.03 2.23 -12.58
C GLU A 45 -3.11 1.00 -12.52
N LEU A 46 -1.79 1.20 -12.63
CA LEU A 46 -0.81 0.13 -12.56
C LEU A 46 -0.72 -0.51 -11.17
N LEU A 47 -0.95 0.28 -10.12
CA LEU A 47 -0.87 -0.17 -8.73
C LEU A 47 -2.11 -0.93 -8.26
N GLU A 48 -3.30 -0.68 -8.83
CA GLU A 48 -4.56 -1.34 -8.44
C GLU A 48 -4.43 -2.87 -8.23
N PRO A 49 -3.94 -3.68 -9.20
CA PRO A 49 -3.83 -5.11 -9.00
C PRO A 49 -2.80 -5.49 -7.91
N ILE A 50 -1.75 -4.68 -7.74
CA ILE A 50 -0.66 -4.95 -6.77
C ILE A 50 -1.11 -4.62 -5.35
N ALA A 51 -1.81 -3.50 -5.18
CA ALA A 51 -2.38 -3.08 -3.91
C ALA A 51 -3.43 -4.08 -3.42
N ARG A 52 -4.32 -4.53 -4.31
CA ARG A 52 -5.27 -5.62 -4.00
C ARG A 52 -4.56 -6.89 -3.59
N GLN A 53 -3.52 -7.30 -4.32
CA GLN A 53 -2.75 -8.49 -3.96
C GLN A 53 -2.21 -8.40 -2.52
N ALA A 54 -1.53 -7.30 -2.17
CA ALA A 54 -0.95 -7.14 -0.85
C ALA A 54 -2.00 -7.19 0.28
N LEU A 55 -3.16 -6.55 0.07
CA LEU A 55 -4.24 -6.54 1.06
C LEU A 55 -4.99 -7.87 1.14
N GLU A 56 -5.21 -8.55 0.00
CA GLU A 56 -5.89 -9.86 -0.01
C GLU A 56 -5.04 -10.97 0.61
N GLU A 57 -3.72 -10.87 0.59
CA GLU A 57 -2.83 -11.77 1.34
C GLU A 57 -3.11 -11.67 2.86
N ILE A 58 -3.23 -10.44 3.39
CA ILE A 58 -3.64 -10.21 4.79
C ILE A 58 -5.04 -10.73 5.04
N ASN A 59 -5.99 -10.40 4.16
CA ASN A 59 -7.37 -10.82 4.28
C ASN A 59 -7.50 -12.34 4.38
N THR A 60 -6.85 -13.05 3.47
CA THR A 60 -6.87 -14.51 3.38
C THR A 60 -6.27 -15.15 4.63
N HIS A 61 -5.09 -14.70 5.05
CA HIS A 61 -4.31 -15.42 6.06
C HIS A 61 -4.56 -14.97 7.51
N LEU A 62 -4.90 -13.70 7.72
CA LEU A 62 -5.08 -13.12 9.05
C LEU A 62 -6.54 -12.80 9.35
N LEU A 63 -7.31 -12.37 8.34
CA LEU A 63 -8.73 -12.02 8.51
C LEU A 63 -9.68 -13.16 8.10
N LEU A 64 -9.14 -14.30 7.65
CA LEU A 64 -9.91 -15.49 7.26
C LEU A 64 -10.98 -15.19 6.19
N GLY A 65 -10.68 -14.25 5.28
CA GLY A 65 -11.57 -13.86 4.19
C GLY A 65 -12.78 -13.04 4.61
N THR A 66 -12.85 -12.54 5.85
CA THR A 66 -13.96 -11.67 6.28
C THR A 66 -13.76 -10.20 5.97
N GLY A 67 -12.57 -9.82 5.51
CA GLY A 67 -12.26 -8.47 5.09
C GLY A 67 -12.67 -8.18 3.65
N ARG A 68 -12.74 -6.89 3.32
CA ARG A 68 -13.08 -6.37 2.00
C ARG A 68 -12.14 -5.22 1.64
N VAL A 69 -11.57 -5.29 0.43
CA VAL A 69 -10.76 -4.19 -0.12
C VAL A 69 -11.66 -3.19 -0.85
N VAL A 70 -11.68 -1.95 -0.36
CA VAL A 70 -12.34 -0.79 -0.96
C VAL A 70 -11.31 0.06 -1.67
N ALA A 71 -11.58 0.45 -2.91
CA ALA A 71 -10.71 1.35 -3.65
C ALA A 71 -11.48 2.64 -3.96
N THR A 72 -10.84 3.80 -3.78
CA THR A 72 -11.45 5.09 -4.15
C THR A 72 -11.34 5.38 -5.65
N GLY A 73 -10.39 4.74 -6.33
CA GLY A 73 -9.88 5.24 -7.61
C GLY A 73 -9.18 6.60 -7.45
N LEU A 74 -8.81 7.21 -8.56
CA LEU A 74 -8.20 8.54 -8.58
C LEU A 74 -9.23 9.61 -8.15
N GLN A 75 -8.86 10.38 -7.14
CA GLN A 75 -9.62 11.50 -6.59
C GLN A 75 -8.82 12.79 -6.73
N ARG A 76 -9.54 13.91 -6.84
CA ARG A 76 -8.96 15.26 -6.75
C ARG A 76 -9.59 16.00 -5.59
N ASP A 77 -8.75 16.46 -4.68
CA ASP A 77 -9.14 17.21 -3.50
C ASP A 77 -9.41 18.69 -3.84
N ALA A 78 -10.10 19.38 -2.93
CA ALA A 78 -10.46 20.79 -3.08
C ALA A 78 -9.24 21.73 -3.22
N ASP A 79 -8.09 21.33 -2.67
CA ASP A 79 -6.82 22.05 -2.79
C ASP A 79 -6.07 21.75 -4.10
N GLY A 80 -6.63 20.88 -4.95
CA GLY A 80 -6.04 20.45 -6.21
C GLY A 80 -5.14 19.22 -6.12
N SER A 81 -4.86 18.71 -4.92
CA SER A 81 -4.08 17.48 -4.72
C SER A 81 -4.78 16.26 -5.34
N LEU A 82 -4.01 15.27 -5.75
CA LEU A 82 -4.53 14.01 -6.27
C LEU A 82 -4.27 12.87 -5.29
N SER A 83 -5.19 11.91 -5.19
CA SER A 83 -4.98 10.73 -4.35
C SER A 83 -5.75 9.51 -4.82
N ALA A 84 -5.33 8.34 -4.35
CA ALA A 84 -6.10 7.11 -4.41
C ALA A 84 -5.79 6.27 -3.16
N SER A 85 -6.79 5.59 -2.58
CA SER A 85 -6.60 4.63 -1.50
C SER A 85 -7.11 3.24 -1.87
N TRP A 86 -6.48 2.25 -1.24
CA TRP A 86 -6.97 0.89 -1.11
C TRP A 86 -7.03 0.54 0.37
N ASP A 87 -8.25 0.33 0.86
CA ASP A 87 -8.55 0.16 2.28
C ASP A 87 -9.09 -1.24 2.54
N LEU A 88 -8.44 -1.98 3.42
CA LEU A 88 -8.90 -3.28 3.90
C LEU A 88 -9.69 -3.10 5.20
N GLU A 89 -11.00 -3.27 5.10
CA GLU A 89 -11.95 -3.19 6.21
C GLU A 89 -12.42 -4.58 6.62
N TRP A 90 -12.71 -4.80 7.91
CA TRP A 90 -13.31 -6.05 8.38
C TRP A 90 -14.14 -5.86 9.67
N PRO A 91 -15.07 -6.78 9.99
CA PRO A 91 -16.05 -6.58 11.05
C PRO A 91 -15.46 -6.24 12.42
N GLU A 92 -14.40 -6.94 12.85
CA GLU A 92 -13.79 -6.70 14.15
C GLU A 92 -13.08 -5.36 14.26
N GLN A 93 -12.46 -4.86 13.17
CA GLN A 93 -11.88 -3.52 13.13
C GLN A 93 -12.96 -2.44 13.20
N LEU A 94 -14.05 -2.61 12.46
CA LEU A 94 -15.19 -1.69 12.51
C LEU A 94 -15.83 -1.65 13.90
N ALA A 95 -16.02 -2.81 14.54
CA ALA A 95 -16.56 -2.91 15.89
C ALA A 95 -15.63 -2.29 16.95
N ALA A 96 -14.31 -2.33 16.74
CA ALA A 96 -13.33 -1.69 17.60
C ALA A 96 -13.20 -0.18 17.34
N GLY A 97 -13.77 0.35 16.25
CA GLY A 97 -13.74 1.77 15.93
C GLY A 97 -12.36 2.31 15.53
N VAL A 98 -11.44 1.45 15.07
CA VAL A 98 -10.13 1.88 14.55
C VAL A 98 -10.16 2.02 13.03
N ALA A 99 -9.14 2.65 12.43
CA ALA A 99 -9.05 2.82 10.97
C ALA A 99 -8.84 1.48 10.25
N PRO A 100 -9.16 1.37 8.94
CA PRO A 100 -8.76 0.21 8.12
C PRO A 100 -7.24 0.17 7.93
N VAL A 101 -6.75 -0.96 7.41
CA VAL A 101 -5.40 -1.01 6.84
C VAL A 101 -5.44 -0.31 5.49
N THR A 102 -4.59 0.71 5.30
CA THR A 102 -4.65 1.58 4.13
C THR A 102 -3.35 1.51 3.32
N LEU A 103 -3.47 1.47 2.00
CA LEU A 103 -2.43 1.88 1.06
C LEU A 103 -2.89 3.19 0.41
N PHE A 104 -2.20 4.29 0.69
CA PHE A 104 -2.58 5.63 0.24
C PHE A 104 -1.53 6.21 -0.70
N ALA A 105 -1.88 6.34 -1.98
CA ALA A 105 -1.09 7.05 -2.96
C ALA A 105 -1.57 8.49 -3.07
N TYR A 106 -0.67 9.47 -3.03
CA TYR A 106 -1.05 10.88 -3.12
C TYR A 106 0.00 11.77 -3.77
N TYR A 107 -0.47 12.85 -4.38
CA TYR A 107 0.34 13.86 -5.04
C TYR A 107 -0.14 15.27 -4.67
N GLY A 108 0.48 15.85 -3.65
CA GLY A 108 0.17 17.20 -3.16
C GLY A 108 0.45 18.30 -4.20
N ILE A 109 -0.30 19.40 -4.16
CA ILE A 109 -0.18 20.54 -5.10
C ILE A 109 1.25 21.12 -5.18
N GLY A 110 1.97 21.17 -4.06
CA GLY A 110 3.34 21.70 -3.98
C GLY A 110 4.45 20.66 -4.13
N PHE A 111 4.10 19.39 -4.33
CA PHE A 111 5.07 18.31 -4.30
C PHE A 111 5.76 18.17 -5.66
N HIS A 112 7.04 17.77 -5.64
CA HIS A 112 7.76 17.42 -6.86
C HIS A 112 7.39 16.02 -7.36
N HIS A 113 7.05 15.10 -6.43
CA HIS A 113 6.74 13.70 -6.69
C HIS A 113 5.57 13.20 -5.85
N PRO A 114 4.83 12.19 -6.36
CA PRO A 114 3.85 11.48 -5.56
C PRO A 114 4.51 10.52 -4.57
N HIS A 115 3.74 10.14 -3.55
CA HIS A 115 4.16 9.23 -2.49
C HIS A 115 3.13 8.14 -2.26
N LEU A 116 3.58 7.06 -1.60
CA LEU A 116 2.78 5.96 -1.10
C LEU A 116 3.01 5.82 0.41
N ARG A 117 1.95 5.66 1.21
CA ARG A 117 2.04 5.47 2.66
C ARG A 117 0.93 4.57 3.21
N GLY A 118 1.01 4.26 4.51
CA GLY A 118 -0.07 3.64 5.26
C GLY A 118 -0.88 4.65 6.08
N ALA A 119 -1.90 4.21 6.82
CA ALA A 119 -2.59 5.09 7.76
C ALA A 119 -1.69 5.49 8.94
N THR A 120 -0.79 4.59 9.34
CA THR A 120 0.10 4.76 10.50
C THR A 120 1.60 4.64 10.14
N VAL A 121 1.92 4.35 8.88
CA VAL A 121 3.29 4.20 8.38
C VAL A 121 3.58 5.31 7.37
N SER A 122 4.75 5.93 7.44
CA SER A 122 5.14 7.13 6.68
C SER A 122 5.37 6.90 5.17
N ASP A 123 6.04 7.84 4.50
CA ASP A 123 6.06 7.94 3.05
C ASP A 123 7.19 7.16 2.36
N TRP A 124 6.83 6.55 1.23
CA TRP A 124 7.73 6.05 0.21
C TRP A 124 7.56 6.87 -1.08
N PRO A 125 8.66 7.14 -1.82
CA PRO A 125 8.55 7.80 -3.12
C PRO A 125 7.87 6.90 -4.14
N LEU A 126 7.00 7.48 -4.98
CA LEU A 126 6.23 6.73 -5.96
C LEU A 126 6.71 7.04 -7.39
N ASN A 127 7.73 6.31 -7.86
CA ASN A 127 8.23 6.37 -9.24
C ASN A 127 7.86 5.10 -10.02
N VAL A 128 6.57 4.98 -10.34
CA VAL A 128 5.97 3.87 -11.09
C VAL A 128 5.50 4.36 -12.45
N PHE A 129 6.09 3.82 -13.53
CA PHE A 129 5.75 4.21 -14.91
C PHE A 129 5.43 3.00 -15.80
N THR A 130 5.70 1.80 -15.30
CA THR A 130 5.47 0.54 -16.00
C THR A 130 4.88 -0.49 -15.05
N ILE A 131 4.27 -1.55 -15.60
CA ILE A 131 3.77 -2.67 -14.79
C ILE A 131 4.88 -3.37 -14.00
N GLN A 132 6.11 -3.39 -14.52
CA GLN A 132 7.26 -3.93 -13.79
C GLN A 132 7.60 -3.04 -12.60
N ASP A 133 7.61 -1.71 -12.75
CA ASP A 133 7.82 -0.81 -11.62
C ASP A 133 6.75 -1.01 -10.54
N ALA A 134 5.50 -1.21 -10.93
CA ALA A 134 4.40 -1.49 -10.00
C ALA A 134 4.58 -2.83 -9.30
N THR A 135 4.96 -3.88 -10.04
CA THR A 135 5.24 -5.21 -9.48
C THR A 135 6.38 -5.15 -8.46
N ASP A 136 7.40 -4.33 -8.73
CA ASP A 136 8.52 -4.11 -7.82
C ASP A 136 8.12 -3.38 -6.53
N GLN A 137 6.94 -2.73 -6.47
CA GLN A 137 6.39 -2.13 -5.26
C GLN A 137 5.73 -3.15 -4.32
N LEU A 138 5.44 -4.36 -4.78
CA LEU A 138 4.71 -5.35 -3.97
C LEU A 138 5.36 -5.60 -2.58
N PRO A 139 6.69 -5.74 -2.43
CA PRO A 139 7.30 -5.88 -1.11
C PRO A 139 7.11 -4.64 -0.22
N ILE A 140 7.10 -3.43 -0.80
CA ILE A 140 6.87 -2.18 -0.07
C ILE A 140 5.41 -2.11 0.40
N MET A 141 4.45 -2.42 -0.48
CA MET A 141 3.03 -2.46 -0.12
C MET A 141 2.73 -3.48 0.99
N ARG A 142 3.37 -4.65 0.94
CA ARG A 142 3.30 -5.64 2.04
C ARG A 142 3.86 -5.07 3.33
N ALA A 143 5.01 -4.40 3.29
CA ALA A 143 5.62 -3.79 4.47
C ALA A 143 4.72 -2.69 5.06
N ILE A 144 4.14 -1.83 4.22
CA ILE A 144 3.18 -0.81 4.64
C ILE A 144 1.97 -1.47 5.30
N ALA A 145 1.28 -2.37 4.60
CA ALA A 145 0.04 -2.97 5.07
C ALA A 145 0.24 -3.79 6.37
N THR A 146 1.34 -4.53 6.48
CA THR A 146 1.65 -5.29 7.70
C THR A 146 2.06 -4.40 8.87
N GLY A 147 2.84 -3.34 8.61
CA GLY A 147 3.16 -2.33 9.63
C GLY A 147 1.93 -1.58 10.11
N ASP A 148 1.01 -1.26 9.20
CA ASP A 148 -0.25 -0.60 9.51
C ASP A 148 -1.15 -1.48 10.39
N LEU A 149 -1.35 -2.75 9.99
CA LEU A 149 -2.11 -3.72 10.78
C LEU A 149 -1.51 -3.91 12.18
N HIS A 150 -0.19 -4.00 12.28
CA HIS A 150 0.51 -4.12 13.56
C HIS A 150 0.20 -2.92 14.47
N ASN A 151 0.26 -1.70 13.94
CA ASN A 151 -0.02 -0.49 14.71
C ASN A 151 -1.51 -0.39 15.11
N LEU A 152 -2.44 -0.84 14.26
CA LEU A 152 -3.87 -0.92 14.61
C LEU A 152 -4.12 -1.87 15.79
N VAL A 153 -3.41 -2.99 15.86
CA VAL A 153 -3.47 -3.90 17.03
C VAL A 153 -3.02 -3.20 18.32
N PHE A 154 -2.02 -2.31 18.26
CA PHE A 154 -1.63 -1.50 19.42
C PHE A 154 -2.67 -0.44 19.81
N GLN A 155 -3.41 0.11 18.84
CA GLN A 155 -4.47 1.09 19.09
C GLN A 155 -5.75 0.46 19.62
N ALA A 156 -6.04 -0.78 19.22
CA ALA A 156 -7.15 -1.58 19.71
C ALA A 156 -6.64 -2.73 20.60
N ASP A 157 -6.64 -3.95 20.06
CA ASP A 157 -6.26 -5.18 20.74
C ASP A 157 -6.08 -6.30 19.70
N TYR A 158 -5.33 -7.36 20.01
CA TYR A 158 -5.16 -8.52 19.12
C TYR A 158 -6.49 -9.19 18.73
N ARG A 159 -7.56 -8.97 19.51
CA ARG A 159 -8.92 -9.44 19.22
C ARG A 159 -9.49 -8.95 17.90
N ILE A 160 -8.92 -7.90 17.31
CA ILE A 160 -9.29 -7.48 15.96
C ILE A 160 -8.78 -8.45 14.87
N ILE A 161 -7.98 -9.48 15.19
CA ILE A 161 -7.42 -10.43 14.22
C ILE A 161 -8.15 -11.79 14.31
N PRO A 162 -9.04 -12.12 13.34
CA PRO A 162 -9.80 -13.37 13.33
C PRO A 162 -8.96 -14.64 13.43
N ALA A 163 -7.81 -14.70 12.75
CA ALA A 163 -6.94 -15.87 12.79
C ALA A 163 -6.37 -16.15 14.19
N VAL A 164 -6.30 -15.14 15.07
CA VAL A 164 -5.83 -15.30 16.45
C VAL A 164 -7.00 -15.72 17.35
N THR A 165 -8.16 -15.08 17.25
CA THR A 165 -9.28 -15.32 18.15
C THR A 165 -10.08 -16.59 17.84
N ARG A 166 -10.25 -16.93 16.56
CA ARG A 166 -11.10 -18.07 16.13
C ARG A 166 -10.35 -19.40 16.09
N ARG A 167 -9.04 -19.39 15.83
CA ARG A 167 -8.21 -20.62 15.92
C ARG A 167 -8.01 -21.08 17.36
N SER A 168 -8.02 -20.15 18.33
CA SER A 168 -7.97 -20.52 19.75
C SER A 168 -9.22 -21.27 20.22
N THR A 169 -10.39 -21.06 19.60
CA THR A 169 -11.64 -21.75 19.96
C THR A 169 -11.74 -23.17 19.40
N GLU A 170 -11.04 -23.50 18.29
CA GLU A 170 -11.03 -24.85 17.73
C GLU A 170 -10.05 -25.81 18.43
N LEU A 171 -9.10 -25.31 19.22
CA LEU A 171 -8.08 -26.11 19.92
C LEU A 171 -8.38 -26.39 21.40
N LEU A 172 -9.50 -25.89 21.94
CA LEU A 172 -9.98 -26.30 23.27
C LEU A 172 -10.77 -27.62 23.13
N PRO A 173 -10.33 -28.73 23.74
CA PRO A 173 -11.13 -29.95 23.74
C PRO A 173 -12.46 -29.66 24.42
N ARG A 174 -13.57 -30.02 23.75
CA ARG A 174 -14.88 -30.04 24.39
C ARG A 174 -14.77 -30.90 25.63
N GLN A 175 -14.85 -30.29 26.81
CA GLN A 175 -15.13 -31.04 28.02
C GLN A 175 -16.61 -31.43 27.98
N THR A 176 -16.87 -32.66 27.57
CA THR A 176 -18.16 -33.33 27.74
C THR A 176 -18.37 -33.62 29.24
N PRO A 177 -19.61 -33.53 29.76
CA PRO A 177 -19.92 -33.50 31.19
C PRO A 177 -19.57 -34.79 31.95
#